data_AF-A0A7W0NMJ1-F1
#
_entry.id   AF-A0A7W0NMJ1-F1
#
_cell.length_a   1.000
_cell.length_b   1.000
_cell.length_c   1.000
_cell.angle_alpha   90.00
_cell.angle_beta   90.00
_cell.angle_gamma   90.00
#
_symmetry.space_group_name_H-M   'P 1'
#
loop_
_entity.id
_entity.type
_entity.pdbx_description
1 polymer ?
#
loop_
_entity_poly.entity_id
_entity_poly.type
_entity_poly.pdbx_seq_one_letter_code
_entity_poly.pdbx_strand_id
1 'polypeptide(L)'
;MASGYTGAERWVVGNSDGFACFVKAATDPDTAEWLRAEMAVYGNLSADWLPAVLGWEDDGERPLLVLEDLSGAHWPPPWSEGLVERVLELLELVHATCPPRELPPLEALRDELS
;
A
#
# COMPACT_ATOMS: atom_id res chain seq x y z
N MET A 1 12.52 -12.05 -16.88
CA MET A 1 11.15 -12.39 -17.33
C MET A 1 10.18 -11.64 -16.43
N ALA A 2 9.40 -10.76 -17.06
CA ALA A 2 8.28 -9.89 -16.62
C ALA A 2 8.14 -9.41 -15.14
N SER A 3 8.30 -8.10 -14.96
CA SER A 3 7.35 -7.19 -14.29
C SER A 3 7.73 -5.77 -14.76
N GLY A 4 6.90 -4.91 -15.35
CA GLY A 4 5.47 -4.71 -15.16
C GLY A 4 5.27 -3.35 -14.46
N TYR A 5 5.47 -2.25 -15.20
CA TYR A 5 5.19 -0.83 -14.87
C TYR A 5 5.55 -0.33 -13.45
N THR A 6 6.63 0.45 -13.32
CA THR A 6 6.90 1.24 -12.11
C THR A 6 7.13 2.70 -12.49
N GLY A 7 6.06 3.49 -12.53
CA GLY A 7 6.16 4.81 -11.92
C GLY A 7 6.21 4.60 -10.40
N ALA A 8 6.58 5.56 -9.57
CA ALA A 8 6.91 5.37 -8.16
C ALA A 8 8.10 4.43 -7.86
N GLU A 9 9.13 4.99 -7.24
CA GLU A 9 10.26 4.27 -6.69
C GLU A 9 9.89 3.64 -5.33
N ARG A 10 10.50 2.49 -5.02
CA ARG A 10 10.21 1.72 -3.81
C ARG A 10 11.50 1.19 -3.20
N TRP A 11 11.66 1.34 -1.89
CA TRP A 11 12.84 0.85 -1.17
C TRP A 11 12.45 0.25 0.18
N VAL A 12 13.25 -0.70 0.64
CA VAL A 12 13.35 -1.01 2.06
C VAL A 12 14.57 -0.26 2.59
N VAL A 13 14.38 0.58 3.61
CA VAL A 13 15.44 1.35 4.25
C VAL A 13 15.56 0.86 5.69
N GLY A 14 16.78 0.50 6.10
CA GLY A 14 17.03 0.06 7.47
C GLY A 14 18.36 0.56 7.99
N ASN A 15 18.59 0.33 9.29
CA ASN A 15 19.84 0.66 9.96
C ASN A 15 20.44 -0.56 10.67
N SER A 16 21.64 -0.42 11.23
CA SER A 16 22.31 -1.48 11.98
C SER A 16 21.63 -1.85 13.30
N ASP A 17 20.69 -1.03 13.76
CA ASP A 17 20.02 -1.18 15.05
C ASP A 17 18.72 -1.99 14.94
N GLY A 18 18.42 -2.52 13.76
CA GLY A 18 17.26 -3.39 13.50
C GLY A 18 15.99 -2.65 13.11
N PHE A 19 16.04 -1.34 12.94
CA PHE A 19 14.93 -0.59 12.34
C PHE A 19 14.90 -0.82 10.83
N ALA A 20 13.70 -1.05 10.28
CA ALA A 20 13.45 -1.12 8.84
C ALA A 20 12.08 -0.51 8.50
N CYS A 21 11.99 0.15 7.35
CA CYS A 21 10.74 0.68 6.80
C CYS A 21 10.67 0.47 5.28
N PHE A 22 9.45 0.45 4.76
CA PHE A 22 9.17 0.42 3.33
C PHE A 22 8.79 1.83 2.86
N VAL A 23 9.52 2.36 1.88
CA VAL A 23 9.32 3.71 1.34
C VAL A 23 8.77 3.61 -0.07
N LYS A 24 7.70 4.34 -0.36
CA LYS A 24 7.21 4.64 -1.71
C LYS A 24 7.46 6.12 -2.00
N ALA A 25 8.02 6.43 -3.17
CA ALA A 25 8.21 7.80 -3.65
C ALA A 25 7.60 7.97 -5.02
N ALA A 26 6.87 9.04 -5.25
CA ALA A 26 6.39 9.37 -6.59
C ALA A 26 7.54 9.77 -7.53
N THR A 27 7.43 9.39 -8.81
CA THR A 27 8.41 9.71 -9.87
C THR A 27 7.89 10.67 -10.91
N ASP A 28 6.57 10.88 -10.93
CA ASP A 28 5.81 11.63 -11.93
C ASP A 28 4.48 12.09 -11.32
N PRO A 29 3.73 12.99 -11.99
CA PRO A 29 2.46 13.50 -11.45
C PRO A 29 1.41 12.41 -11.17
N ASP A 30 1.31 11.40 -12.03
CA ASP A 30 0.32 10.32 -11.88
C ASP A 30 0.60 9.51 -10.60
N THR A 31 1.87 9.15 -10.39
CA THR A 31 2.28 8.43 -9.18
C THR A 31 2.18 9.29 -7.92
N ALA A 32 2.31 10.62 -8.04
CA ALA A 32 2.04 11.54 -6.93
C ALA A 32 0.55 11.53 -6.54
N GLU A 33 -0.35 11.56 -7.52
CA GLU A 33 -1.79 11.44 -7.27
C GLU A 33 -2.15 10.08 -6.66
N TRP A 34 -1.56 8.99 -7.16
CA TRP A 34 -1.77 7.66 -6.61
C TRP A 34 -1.27 7.51 -5.17
N LEU A 35 -0.10 8.08 -4.84
CA LEU A 35 0.40 8.07 -3.46
C LEU A 35 -0.48 8.89 -2.51
N ARG A 36 -1.06 10.02 -2.97
CA ARG A 36 -2.02 10.81 -2.19
C ARG A 36 -3.32 10.04 -1.97
N ALA A 37 -3.80 9.33 -2.98
CA ALA A 37 -4.95 8.44 -2.84
C ALA A 37 -4.66 7.30 -1.83
N GLU A 38 -3.48 6.71 -1.89
CA GLU A 38 -3.05 5.70 -0.90
C GLU A 38 -3.00 6.28 0.52
N MET A 39 -2.43 7.48 0.69
CA MET A 39 -2.41 8.15 1.99
C MET A 39 -3.84 8.49 2.48
N ALA A 40 -4.77 8.82 1.59
CA ALA A 40 -6.17 9.03 1.96
C ALA A 40 -6.83 7.76 2.51
N VAL A 41 -6.44 6.56 2.03
CA VAL A 41 -6.86 5.28 2.62
C VAL A 41 -6.32 5.16 4.04
N TYR A 42 -5.00 5.29 4.23
CA TYR A 42 -4.39 5.16 5.56
C TYR A 42 -4.87 6.23 6.55
N GLY A 43 -5.22 7.43 6.08
CA GLY A 43 -5.75 8.50 6.92
C GLY A 43 -7.17 8.26 7.42
N ASN A 44 -7.95 7.42 6.72
CA ASN A 44 -9.36 7.16 7.03
C ASN A 44 -9.63 5.75 7.57
N LEU A 45 -8.68 4.82 7.39
CA LEU A 45 -8.83 3.43 7.81
C LEU A 45 -7.73 3.05 8.81
N SER A 46 -8.18 2.57 9.97
CA SER A 46 -7.32 1.94 10.97
C SER A 46 -7.73 0.48 11.11
N ALA A 47 -6.82 -0.44 10.81
CA ALA A 47 -7.06 -1.87 10.92
C ALA A 47 -5.75 -2.63 11.18
N ASP A 48 -5.83 -3.73 11.92
CA ASP A 48 -4.65 -4.54 12.29
C ASP A 48 -3.97 -5.24 11.11
N TRP A 49 -4.65 -5.30 9.96
CA TRP A 49 -4.14 -5.89 8.72
C TRP A 49 -3.51 -4.86 7.76
N LEU A 50 -3.53 -3.57 8.12
CA LEU A 50 -2.82 -2.53 7.39
C LEU A 50 -1.40 -2.35 7.96
N PRO A 51 -0.38 -2.16 7.10
CA PRO A 51 0.93 -1.70 7.57
C PRO A 51 0.82 -0.40 8.36
N ALA A 52 1.59 -0.26 9.44
CA ALA A 52 1.63 1.01 10.15
C ALA A 52 2.26 2.12 9.29
N VAL A 53 1.65 3.31 9.26
CA VAL A 53 2.28 4.51 8.66
C VAL A 53 3.33 5.06 9.63
N LEU A 54 4.58 5.11 9.18
CA LEU A 54 5.71 5.65 9.93
C LEU A 54 6.02 7.09 9.56
N GLY A 55 5.60 7.53 8.37
CA GLY A 55 5.80 8.89 7.89
C GLY A 55 5.10 9.17 6.57
N TRP A 56 4.76 10.44 6.36
CA TRP A 56 4.21 10.98 5.13
C TRP A 56 4.81 12.37 4.92
N GLU A 57 5.31 12.64 3.72
CA GLU A 57 5.81 13.96 3.30
C GLU A 57 5.26 14.24 1.90
N ASP A 58 4.75 15.44 1.67
CA ASP A 58 4.23 15.87 0.37
C ASP A 58 4.62 17.32 0.14
N ASP A 59 5.67 17.52 -0.64
CA ASP A 59 6.16 18.83 -1.05
C ASP A 59 5.37 19.43 -2.23
N GLY A 60 4.31 18.75 -2.67
CA GLY A 60 3.48 19.11 -3.82
C GLY A 60 3.92 18.47 -5.12
N GLU A 61 5.17 18.01 -5.25
CA GLU A 61 5.73 17.44 -6.48
C GLU A 61 6.04 15.94 -6.35
N ARG A 62 6.68 15.53 -5.25
CA ARG A 62 7.15 14.15 -5.03
C ARG A 62 6.82 13.67 -3.63
N PRO A 63 5.56 13.26 -3.39
CA PRO A 63 5.18 12.67 -2.11
C PRO A 63 5.98 11.40 -1.79
N LEU A 64 6.23 11.23 -0.50
CA LEU A 64 6.89 10.09 0.12
C LEU A 64 5.97 9.47 1.17
N LEU A 65 5.70 8.18 1.04
CA LEU A 65 4.96 7.38 2.02
C LEU A 65 5.91 6.35 2.65
N VAL A 66 6.03 6.38 3.98
CA VAL A 66 6.86 5.47 4.77
C VAL A 66 5.96 4.56 5.59
N LEU A 67 6.08 3.26 5.37
CA LEU A 67 5.30 2.20 6.01
C LEU A 67 6.19 1.25 6.81
N GLU A 68 5.57 0.50 7.72
CA GLU A 68 6.16 -0.68 8.35
C GLU A 68 6.77 -1.63 7.29
N ASP A 69 7.98 -2.12 7.57
CA ASP A 69 8.59 -3.15 6.74
C ASP A 69 8.05 -4.54 7.09
N LEU A 70 7.34 -5.15 6.14
CA LEU A 70 6.82 -6.51 6.23
C LEU A 70 7.63 -7.52 5.41
N SER A 71 8.82 -7.15 4.92
CA SER A 71 9.67 -8.04 4.11
C SER A 71 10.08 -9.32 4.84
N GLY A 72 10.18 -9.26 6.17
CA GLY A 72 10.46 -10.41 7.05
C GLY A 72 9.24 -11.28 7.39
N ALA A 73 8.03 -10.90 6.95
CA ALA A 73 6.82 -11.67 7.19
C ALA A 73 6.78 -12.96 6.34
N HIS A 74 5.82 -13.83 6.65
CA HIS A 74 5.61 -15.04 5.87
C HIS A 74 4.83 -14.73 4.59
N TRP A 75 5.52 -14.79 3.45
CA TRP A 75 4.94 -14.63 2.12
C TRP A 75 4.94 -15.99 1.40
N PRO A 76 3.80 -16.68 1.30
CA PRO A 76 3.72 -17.96 0.61
C PRO A 76 4.10 -17.81 -0.88
N PRO A 77 4.62 -18.87 -1.52
CA PRO A 77 4.50 -20.30 -1.16
C PRO A 77 5.47 -20.83 -0.07
N PRO A 78 5.17 -22.02 0.53
CA PRO A 78 4.00 -22.86 0.26
C PRO A 78 2.73 -22.36 0.95
N TRP A 79 1.60 -22.47 0.25
CA TRP A 79 0.28 -22.20 0.81
C TRP A 79 -0.21 -23.42 1.61
N SER A 80 -0.80 -23.17 2.77
CA SER A 80 -1.56 -24.16 3.53
C SER A 80 -3.05 -23.84 3.46
N GLU A 81 -3.92 -24.82 3.69
CA GLU A 81 -5.37 -24.62 3.75
C GLU A 81 -5.73 -23.53 4.77
N GLY A 82 -5.12 -23.56 5.96
CA GLY A 82 -5.36 -22.55 6.99
C GLY A 82 -4.88 -21.13 6.61
N LEU A 83 -3.83 -20.99 5.78
CA LEU A 83 -3.44 -19.67 5.25
C LEU A 83 -4.45 -19.15 4.22
N VAL A 84 -5.00 -20.04 3.40
CA VAL A 84 -6.05 -19.68 2.43
C VAL A 84 -7.32 -19.24 3.16
N GLU A 85 -7.75 -19.99 4.17
CA GLU A 85 -8.91 -19.63 5.00
C GLU A 85 -8.76 -18.24 5.62
N ARG A 86 -7.59 -17.94 6.22
CA ARG A 86 -7.31 -16.63 6.80
C ARG A 86 -7.32 -15.49 5.79
N VAL A 87 -6.81 -15.70 4.58
CA VAL A 87 -6.87 -14.69 3.52
C VAL A 87 -8.31 -14.43 3.11
N LEU A 88 -9.14 -15.46 2.98
CA LEU A 88 -10.56 -15.29 2.65
C LEU A 88 -11.32 -14.54 3.75
N GLU A 89 -11.09 -14.89 5.02
CA GLU A 89 -11.64 -14.14 6.16
C GLU A 89 -11.20 -12.67 6.15
N LEU A 90 -9.93 -12.41 5.85
CA LEU A 90 -9.40 -11.06 5.74
C LEU A 90 -10.06 -10.28 4.58
N LEU A 91 -10.28 -10.92 3.44
CA LEU A 91 -10.96 -10.27 2.30
C LEU A 91 -12.39 -9.86 2.65
N GLU A 92 -13.11 -10.64 3.45
CA GLU A 92 -14.43 -10.26 3.97
C GLU A 92 -14.34 -9.04 4.90
N LEU A 93 -13.33 -8.97 5.76
CA LEU A 93 -13.08 -7.79 6.60
C LEU A 93 -12.79 -6.55 5.76
N VAL A 94 -11.95 -6.68 4.73
CA VAL A 94 -11.65 -5.59 3.78
C VAL A 94 -12.92 -5.14 3.06
N HIS A 95 -13.72 -6.07 2.55
CA HIS A 95 -14.98 -5.78 1.86
C HIS A 95 -15.96 -5.02 2.75
N ALA A 96 -16.00 -5.35 4.04
CA ALA A 96 -16.88 -4.70 5.01
C ALA A 96 -16.43 -3.28 5.42
N THR A 97 -15.26 -2.82 4.97
CA THR A 97 -14.79 -1.45 5.28
C THR A 97 -15.50 -0.39 4.45
N CYS A 98 -15.70 0.78 5.06
CA CYS A 98 -16.25 1.93 4.35
C CYS A 98 -15.12 2.61 3.55
N PRO A 99 -15.24 2.76 2.22
CA PRO A 99 -14.23 3.45 1.45
C PRO A 99 -14.16 4.94 1.84
N PRO A 100 -12.96 5.56 1.86
CA PRO A 100 -12.82 6.99 2.09
C PRO A 100 -13.62 7.79 1.05
N ARG A 101 -14.25 8.89 1.49
CA ARG A 101 -15.09 9.73 0.61
C ARG A 101 -14.26 10.54 -0.38
N GLU A 102 -12.99 10.73 -0.07
CA GLU A 102 -12.00 11.48 -0.84
C GLU A 102 -11.56 10.73 -2.10
N LEU A 103 -11.83 9.41 -2.17
CA LEU A 103 -11.48 8.59 -3.31
C LEU A 103 -12.62 8.56 -4.33
N PRO A 104 -12.31 8.61 -5.64
CA PRO A 104 -13.32 8.40 -6.67
C PRO A 104 -13.84 6.96 -6.59
N PRO A 105 -15.11 6.72 -6.98
CA PRO A 105 -15.66 5.38 -7.08
C PRO A 105 -14.91 4.57 -8.15
N LEU A 106 -14.82 3.25 -7.98
CA LEU A 106 -14.10 2.37 -8.89
C LEU A 106 -14.61 2.49 -10.34
N GLU A 107 -15.90 2.72 -10.52
CA GLU A 107 -16.53 2.91 -11.83
C GLU A 107 -15.95 4.12 -12.58
N ALA A 108 -15.49 5.14 -11.87
CA ALA A 108 -14.84 6.31 -12.46
C ALA A 108 -13.40 6.04 -12.90
N LEU A 109 -12.75 5.02 -12.33
CA LEU A 109 -11.36 4.63 -12.64
C LEU A 109 -11.27 3.52 -13.69
N ARG A 110 -12.41 2.97 -14.16
CA ARG A 110 -12.43 1.79 -15.04
C ARG A 110 -11.65 2.00 -16.35
N ASP A 111 -11.70 3.19 -16.92
CA ASP A 111 -11.05 3.51 -18.20
C ASP A 111 -9.53 3.72 -18.04
N GLU A 112 -9.06 3.96 -16.81
CA GLU A 112 -7.63 4.10 -16.46
C GLU A 112 -7.00 2.74 -16.09
N LEU A 113 -7.82 1.75 -15.71
CA LEU A 113 -7.41 0.42 -15.25
C LEU A 113 -7.53 -0.69 -16.32
N SER A 114 -8.06 -0.38 -17.52
CA SER A 114 -8.29 -1.33 -18.62
C SER A 114 -7.13 -1.41 -19.61
#